data_AF-A0A316RIS8-F1
#
_entry.id   AF-A0A316RIS8-F1
#
_cell.length_a   1.000
_cell.length_b   1.000
_cell.length_c   1.000
_cell.angle_alpha   90.00
_cell.angle_beta   90.00
_cell.angle_gamma   90.00
#
_symmetry.space_group_name_H-M   'P 1'
#
loop_
_entity.id
_entity.type
_entity.pdbx_description
1 polymer ?
#
loop_
_entity_poly.entity_id
_entity_poly.type
_entity_poly.pdbx_seq_one_letter_code
_entity_poly.pdbx_strand_id
1 'polypeptide(L)'
;LERISKRNGYKKVTFSDDGWRFTVNVNDMDAVNLVHNRNAVKEIVTKYEDHSFEFLTFPAGPRFRSSGLVEIDVSDYAEDFDGQFFLYRYLHGELTEIPVKYNSGEETLTFSTDTLGRFVITDQPITDRIVFTPSV
;
A
#
# COMPACT_ATOMS: atom_id res chain seq x y z
N LEU A 1 20.69 -3.86 4.73
CA LEU A 1 19.92 -3.82 6.01
C LEU A 1 20.57 -4.63 7.14
N GLU A 2 21.56 -5.48 6.85
CA GLU A 2 22.30 -6.32 7.83
C GLU A 2 22.78 -5.59 9.10
N ARG A 3 23.34 -4.37 8.99
CA ARG A 3 23.78 -3.59 10.16
C ARG A 3 22.64 -3.27 11.12
N ILE A 4 21.42 -3.03 10.61
CA ILE A 4 20.23 -2.76 11.42
C ILE A 4 19.78 -4.05 12.11
N SER A 5 19.72 -5.16 11.38
CA SER A 5 19.37 -6.47 11.93
C SER A 5 20.29 -6.86 13.09
N LYS A 6 21.61 -6.75 12.92
CA LYS A 6 22.59 -7.05 13.97
C LYS A 6 22.40 -6.16 15.21
N ARG A 7 22.15 -4.85 15.02
CA ARG A 7 21.93 -3.91 16.13
C ARG A 7 20.62 -4.14 16.87
N ASN A 8 19.55 -4.51 16.16
CA ASN A 8 18.22 -4.74 16.74
C ASN A 8 18.02 -6.19 17.23
N GLY A 9 19.08 -7.00 17.29
CA GLY A 9 18.99 -8.40 17.70
C GLY A 9 18.04 -9.22 16.81
N TYR A 10 18.04 -8.93 15.50
CA TYR A 10 17.23 -9.62 14.48
C TYR A 10 15.71 -9.50 14.66
N LYS A 11 15.25 -8.54 15.48
CA LYS A 11 13.83 -8.19 15.60
C LYS A 11 13.34 -7.45 14.35
N LYS A 12 12.02 -7.47 14.14
CA LYS A 12 11.36 -6.72 13.07
C LYS A 12 11.72 -5.23 13.15
N VAL A 13 11.82 -4.61 11.99
CA VAL A 13 12.07 -3.18 11.82
C VAL A 13 10.78 -2.55 11.30
N THR A 14 10.53 -1.35 11.77
CA THR A 14 9.42 -0.51 11.32
C THR A 14 9.99 0.62 10.47
N PHE A 15 9.54 0.71 9.23
CA PHE A 15 9.69 1.87 8.38
C PHE A 15 8.42 2.71 8.45
N SER A 16 8.54 4.03 8.41
CA SER A 16 7.38 4.93 8.45
C SER A 16 7.71 6.24 7.77
N ASP A 17 6.70 6.82 7.14
CA ASP A 17 6.66 8.21 6.70
C ASP A 17 5.20 8.70 6.77
N ASP A 18 4.93 9.91 6.31
CA ASP A 18 3.63 10.57 6.43
C ASP A 18 2.44 9.70 5.98
N GLY A 19 1.66 9.26 6.97
CA GLY A 19 0.46 8.43 6.82
C GLY A 19 0.68 6.96 6.48
N TRP A 20 1.87 6.38 6.63
CA TRP A 20 2.06 4.92 6.52
C TRP A 20 3.16 4.35 7.41
N ARG A 21 3.00 3.06 7.76
CA ARG A 21 3.97 2.28 8.52
C ARG A 21 4.09 0.87 7.93
N PHE A 22 5.31 0.33 7.89
CA PHE A 22 5.59 -1.03 7.47
C PHE A 22 6.53 -1.74 8.45
N THR A 23 6.03 -2.77 9.12
CA THR A 23 6.77 -3.55 10.11
C THR A 23 7.11 -4.94 9.57
N VAL A 24 8.40 -5.21 9.34
CA VAL A 24 8.86 -6.41 8.62
C VAL A 24 10.20 -6.94 9.14
N ASN A 25 10.52 -8.20 8.85
CA ASN A 25 11.86 -8.73 9.04
C ASN A 25 12.76 -8.33 7.85
N VAL A 26 13.94 -7.80 8.14
CA VAL A 26 14.93 -7.33 7.14
C VAL A 26 16.27 -8.09 7.20
N ASN A 27 16.29 -9.22 7.89
CA ASN A 27 17.49 -10.04 8.03
C ASN A 27 18.02 -10.49 6.67
N ASP A 28 19.33 -10.37 6.51
CA ASP A 28 20.06 -10.76 5.30
C ASP A 28 19.56 -10.07 4.01
N MET A 29 18.90 -8.90 4.16
CA MET A 29 18.51 -8.07 3.03
C MET A 29 19.55 -6.98 2.74
N ASP A 30 19.70 -6.68 1.46
CA ASP A 30 20.49 -5.56 0.94
C ASP A 30 19.78 -4.21 1.21
N ALA A 31 20.21 -3.15 0.53
CA ALA A 31 19.48 -1.89 0.55
C ALA A 31 18.14 -2.04 -0.19
N VAL A 32 17.11 -1.34 0.28
CA VAL A 32 15.80 -1.25 -0.38
C VAL A 32 15.48 0.21 -0.64
N ASN A 33 14.77 0.50 -1.73
CA ASN A 33 14.33 1.85 -2.06
C ASN A 33 12.88 2.04 -1.61
N LEU A 34 12.67 2.93 -0.64
CA LEU A 34 11.37 3.26 -0.05
C LEU A 34 10.86 4.65 -0.48
N VAL A 35 11.44 5.24 -1.53
CA VAL A 35 10.86 6.44 -2.15
C VAL A 35 9.41 6.14 -2.54
N HIS A 36 8.52 7.04 -2.16
CA HIS A 36 7.09 6.90 -2.39
C HIS A 36 6.45 8.24 -2.76
N ASN A 37 5.21 8.17 -3.24
CA ASN A 37 4.35 9.30 -3.53
C ASN A 37 2.87 8.88 -3.42
N ARG A 38 1.99 9.88 -3.47
CA ARG A 38 0.53 9.73 -3.47
C ARG A 38 -0.12 10.15 -4.80
N ASN A 39 0.64 10.09 -5.90
CA ASN A 39 0.16 10.60 -7.19
C ASN A 39 -0.99 9.72 -7.72
N ALA A 40 -2.01 10.38 -8.25
CA ALA A 40 -3.13 9.71 -8.89
C ALA A 40 -2.68 8.87 -10.10
N VAL A 41 -3.25 7.66 -10.22
CA VAL A 41 -3.09 6.82 -11.40
C VAL A 41 -4.21 7.18 -12.39
N LYS A 42 -3.87 8.05 -13.37
CA LYS A 42 -4.85 8.68 -14.27
C LYS A 42 -5.83 7.71 -14.92
N GLU A 43 -5.36 6.57 -15.42
CA GLU A 43 -6.20 5.57 -16.09
C GLU A 43 -7.24 4.94 -15.16
N ILE A 44 -6.92 4.77 -13.87
CA ILE A 44 -7.87 4.28 -12.86
C ILE A 44 -8.92 5.34 -12.58
N VAL A 45 -8.49 6.58 -12.27
CA VAL A 45 -9.40 7.69 -11.97
C VAL A 45 -10.31 8.02 -13.15
N THR A 46 -9.80 7.95 -14.39
CA THR A 46 -10.60 8.20 -15.61
C THR A 46 -11.62 7.09 -15.86
N LYS A 47 -11.34 5.86 -15.44
CA LYS A 47 -12.22 4.72 -15.71
C LYS A 47 -13.35 4.61 -14.68
N TYR A 48 -13.06 4.96 -13.44
CA TYR A 48 -13.96 4.84 -12.30
C TYR A 48 -14.25 6.25 -11.75
N GLU A 49 -14.85 7.11 -12.58
CA GLU A 49 -15.05 8.54 -12.26
C GLU A 49 -16.01 8.76 -11.09
N ASP A 50 -16.81 7.75 -10.74
CA ASP A 50 -17.76 7.71 -9.63
C ASP A 50 -17.17 7.19 -8.32
N HIS A 51 -15.90 6.80 -8.32
CA HIS A 51 -15.15 6.40 -7.14
C HIS A 51 -14.30 7.58 -6.60
N SER A 52 -14.13 7.60 -5.28
CA SER A 52 -13.09 8.37 -4.62
C SER A 52 -11.83 7.50 -4.48
N PHE A 53 -10.64 8.09 -4.67
CA PHE A 53 -9.38 7.35 -4.67
C PHE A 53 -8.28 8.03 -3.87
N GLU A 54 -7.58 7.22 -3.10
CA GLU A 54 -6.31 7.54 -2.49
C GLU A 54 -5.22 6.56 -2.92
N PHE A 55 -3.97 7.04 -2.98
CA PHE A 55 -2.86 6.28 -3.53
C PHE A 55 -1.66 6.26 -2.59
N LEU A 56 -1.04 5.09 -2.44
CA LEU A 56 0.28 4.94 -1.85
C LEU A 56 1.17 4.14 -2.79
N THR A 57 2.11 4.83 -3.44
CA THR A 57 2.94 4.26 -4.49
C THR A 57 4.40 4.23 -4.10
N PHE A 58 5.00 3.04 -4.12
CA PHE A 58 6.44 2.78 -4.07
C PHE A 58 6.93 2.38 -5.47
N PRO A 59 7.45 3.32 -6.30
CA PRO A 59 7.76 3.04 -7.70
C PRO A 59 8.79 1.92 -7.91
N ALA A 60 9.72 1.77 -6.96
CA ALA A 60 10.75 0.73 -7.02
C ALA A 60 10.22 -0.68 -6.72
N GLY A 61 8.99 -0.82 -6.22
CA GLY A 61 8.36 -2.11 -5.95
C GLY A 61 9.16 -3.04 -5.03
N PRO A 62 9.73 -2.57 -3.89
CA PRO A 62 10.68 -3.37 -3.13
C PRO A 62 10.01 -4.64 -2.56
N ARG A 63 10.69 -5.77 -2.75
CA ARG A 63 10.28 -7.08 -2.25
C ARG A 63 11.11 -7.48 -1.04
N PHE A 64 10.43 -7.98 -0.02
CA PHE A 64 10.96 -8.46 1.25
C PHE A 64 10.96 -9.98 1.29
N ARG A 65 11.84 -10.56 2.11
CA ARG A 65 11.96 -12.02 2.26
C ARG A 65 10.85 -12.63 3.14
N SER A 66 10.04 -11.79 3.77
CA SER A 66 8.91 -12.17 4.62
C SER A 66 7.78 -11.17 4.47
N SER A 67 6.55 -11.60 4.65
CA SER A 67 5.42 -10.68 4.78
C SER A 67 5.59 -9.78 6.01
N GLY A 68 5.45 -8.47 5.80
CA GLY A 68 5.34 -7.47 6.86
C GLY A 68 3.90 -7.02 7.04
N LEU A 69 3.67 -6.27 8.11
CA LEU A 69 2.41 -5.60 8.40
C LEU A 69 2.48 -4.16 7.86
N VAL A 70 1.55 -3.78 7.00
CA VAL A 70 1.36 -2.41 6.55
C VAL A 70 0.19 -1.80 7.32
N GLU A 71 0.38 -0.58 7.80
CA GLU A 71 -0.63 0.29 8.37
C GLU A 71 -0.67 1.58 7.54
N ILE A 72 -1.85 2.03 7.11
CA ILE A 72 -2.05 3.29 6.38
C ILE A 72 -3.03 4.13 7.18
N ASP A 73 -2.64 5.36 7.49
CA ASP A 73 -3.52 6.35 8.10
C ASP A 73 -4.54 6.83 7.07
N VAL A 74 -5.81 6.73 7.43
CA VAL A 74 -6.94 7.09 6.57
C VAL A 74 -7.84 8.16 7.19
N SER A 75 -7.41 8.78 8.28
CA SER A 75 -8.18 9.78 9.03
C SER A 75 -8.68 10.93 8.15
N ASP A 76 -7.84 11.45 7.26
CA ASP A 76 -8.17 12.57 6.37
C ASP A 76 -9.33 12.28 5.39
N TYR A 77 -9.67 11.02 5.14
CA TYR A 77 -10.69 10.60 4.17
C TYR A 77 -11.69 9.58 4.73
N ALA A 78 -11.66 9.30 6.04
CA ALA A 78 -12.57 8.35 6.66
C ALA A 78 -14.03 8.78 6.63
N GLU A 79 -14.29 10.08 6.78
CA GLU A 79 -15.64 10.64 6.63
C GLU A 79 -16.10 10.60 5.18
N ASP A 80 -15.25 11.03 4.24
CA ASP A 80 -15.56 11.06 2.80
C ASP A 80 -15.83 9.65 2.24
N PHE A 81 -15.17 8.62 2.78
CA PHE A 81 -15.32 7.24 2.37
C PHE A 81 -16.42 6.50 3.18
N ASP A 82 -17.13 7.22 4.06
CA ASP A 82 -18.20 6.67 4.90
C ASP A 82 -17.73 5.46 5.74
N GLY A 83 -16.46 5.45 6.13
CA GLY A 83 -15.78 4.36 6.82
C GLY A 83 -15.61 3.06 6.02
N GLN A 84 -15.86 3.07 4.71
CA GLN A 84 -15.74 1.92 3.81
C GLN A 84 -14.48 2.02 2.97
N PHE A 85 -13.66 0.97 3.01
CA PHE A 85 -12.37 0.97 2.35
C PHE A 85 -12.13 -0.34 1.61
N PHE A 86 -11.80 -0.21 0.33
CA PHE A 86 -11.33 -1.29 -0.51
C PHE A 86 -9.90 -1.01 -0.94
N LEU A 87 -9.05 -2.02 -0.84
CA LEU A 87 -7.63 -1.90 -1.13
C LEU A 87 -7.26 -2.80 -2.31
N TYR A 88 -6.59 -2.23 -3.29
CA TYR A 88 -6.08 -2.95 -4.45
C TYR A 88 -4.59 -2.69 -4.61
N ARG A 89 -3.87 -3.69 -5.14
CA ARG A 89 -2.52 -3.51 -5.66
C ARG A 89 -2.59 -3.38 -7.17
N TYR A 90 -2.03 -2.29 -7.68
CA TYR A 90 -1.90 -2.05 -9.11
C TYR A 90 -0.53 -2.51 -9.62
N LEU A 91 -0.50 -3.56 -10.44
CA LEU A 91 0.73 -4.12 -10.99
C LEU A 91 0.52 -4.57 -12.43
N HIS A 92 1.40 -4.13 -13.34
CA HIS A 92 1.37 -4.51 -14.77
C HIS A 92 -0.01 -4.32 -15.44
N GLY A 93 -0.72 -3.24 -15.11
CA GLY A 93 -2.04 -3.00 -15.68
C GLY A 93 -3.18 -3.70 -14.93
N GLU A 94 -2.92 -4.52 -13.92
CA GLU A 94 -3.96 -5.26 -13.20
C GLU A 94 -4.16 -4.71 -11.79
N LEU A 95 -5.43 -4.56 -11.39
CA LEU A 95 -5.84 -4.33 -10.01
C LEU A 95 -6.17 -5.66 -9.35
N THR A 96 -5.37 -6.03 -8.34
CA THR A 96 -5.63 -7.20 -7.50
C THR A 96 -6.08 -6.75 -6.11
N GLU A 97 -7.27 -7.16 -5.69
CA GLU A 97 -7.79 -6.85 -4.35
C GLU A 97 -6.88 -7.45 -3.26
N ILE A 98 -6.65 -6.68 -2.21
CA ILE A 98 -5.93 -7.10 -1.00
C ILE A 98 -6.92 -7.05 0.17
N PRO A 99 -7.10 -8.17 0.89
CA PRO A 99 -7.87 -8.16 2.13
C PRO A 99 -7.27 -7.17 3.13
N VAL A 100 -8.05 -6.18 3.52
CA VAL A 100 -7.66 -5.12 4.44
C VAL A 100 -8.58 -5.12 5.65
N LYS A 101 -8.07 -4.69 6.81
CA LYS A 101 -8.84 -4.45 8.02
C LYS A 101 -8.85 -2.96 8.31
N TYR A 102 -10.03 -2.37 8.45
CA TYR A 102 -10.17 -1.01 8.93
C TYR A 102 -10.38 -1.00 10.45
N ASN A 103 -9.59 -0.20 11.17
CA ASN A 103 -9.80 0.11 12.58
C ASN A 103 -10.37 1.54 12.69
N SER A 104 -11.67 1.66 12.98
CA SER A 104 -12.34 2.95 13.09
C SER A 104 -11.94 3.77 14.31
N GLY A 105 -11.34 3.17 15.34
CA GLY A 105 -10.87 3.89 16.53
C GLY A 105 -9.52 4.58 16.32
N GLU A 106 -8.72 4.07 15.39
CA GLU A 106 -7.40 4.60 15.03
C GLU A 106 -7.36 5.14 13.58
N GLU A 107 -8.50 5.11 12.89
CA GLU A 107 -8.67 5.45 11.47
C GLU A 107 -7.51 4.93 10.61
N THR A 108 -7.25 3.62 10.72
CA THR A 108 -6.09 2.97 10.11
C THR A 108 -6.50 1.72 9.33
N LEU A 109 -5.97 1.58 8.11
CA LEU A 109 -6.04 0.35 7.32
C LEU A 109 -4.85 -0.54 7.58
N THR A 110 -5.10 -1.83 7.84
CA THR A 110 -4.06 -2.82 8.13
C THR A 110 -4.13 -4.02 7.19
N PHE A 111 -3.01 -4.37 6.57
CA PHE A 111 -2.88 -5.56 5.72
C PHE A 111 -1.47 -6.15 5.75
N SER A 112 -1.29 -7.35 5.22
CA SER A 112 0.01 -8.02 5.14
C SER A 112 0.49 -8.18 3.71
N THR A 113 1.76 -7.90 3.45
CA THR A 113 2.38 -8.07 2.13
C THR A 113 3.89 -8.31 2.25
N ASP A 114 4.48 -9.05 1.32
CA ASP A 114 5.93 -9.17 1.15
C ASP A 114 6.49 -8.12 0.17
N THR A 115 5.63 -7.35 -0.48
CA THR A 115 6.00 -6.43 -1.55
C THR A 115 5.28 -5.10 -1.35
N LEU A 116 6.03 -4.00 -1.25
CA LEU A 116 5.46 -2.66 -1.34
C LEU A 116 5.41 -2.27 -2.82
N GLY A 117 4.29 -1.74 -3.29
CA GLY A 117 4.08 -1.44 -4.71
C GLY A 117 3.19 -0.23 -4.88
N ARG A 118 2.26 -0.29 -5.83
CA ARG A 118 1.20 0.71 -5.98
C ARG A 118 -0.06 0.22 -5.30
N PHE A 119 -0.43 0.85 -4.20
CA PHE A 119 -1.67 0.59 -3.49
C PHE A 119 -2.70 1.66 -3.88
N VAL A 120 -3.92 1.20 -4.15
CA VAL A 120 -5.07 2.00 -4.53
C VAL A 120 -6.14 1.76 -3.49
N ILE A 121 -6.58 2.82 -2.82
CA ILE A 121 -7.61 2.80 -1.80
C ILE A 121 -8.84 3.50 -2.38
N THR A 122 -10.02 2.94 -2.19
CA THR A 122 -11.27 3.50 -2.71
C THR A 122 -12.44 3.22 -1.77
N ASP A 123 -13.48 4.05 -1.89
CA ASP A 123 -14.75 4.00 -1.16
C ASP A 123 -15.70 2.90 -1.67
N GLN A 124 -15.46 2.39 -2.89
CA GLN A 124 -16.35 1.44 -3.56
C GLN A 124 -15.61 0.25 -4.18
N PRO A 125 -16.21 -0.96 -4.20
CA PRO A 125 -15.56 -2.13 -4.76
C PRO A 125 -15.46 -2.05 -6.28
N ILE A 126 -14.26 -2.31 -6.80
CA ILE A 126 -14.03 -2.53 -8.23
C ILE A 126 -14.29 -4.01 -8.54
N THR A 127 -15.33 -4.29 -9.33
CA THR A 127 -15.80 -5.66 -9.60
C THR A 127 -15.46 -6.17 -10.98
N ASP A 128 -15.08 -5.30 -11.92
CA ASP A 128 -14.63 -5.70 -13.24
C ASP A 128 -13.13 -6.04 -13.25
N ARG A 129 -12.78 -7.17 -13.87
CA ARG A 129 -11.37 -7.55 -14.08
C ARG A 129 -10.87 -6.90 -15.36
N ILE A 130 -10.07 -5.85 -15.21
CA ILE A 130 -9.52 -5.14 -16.36
C ILE A 130 -8.01 -5.02 -16.25
N VAL A 131 -7.38 -5.24 -17.40
CA VAL A 131 -5.95 -4.99 -17.64
C VAL A 131 -5.84 -3.66 -18.37
N PHE A 132 -5.40 -2.63 -17.65
CA PHE A 132 -5.04 -1.34 -18.22
C PHE A 132 -3.84 -1.54 -19.15
N THR A 133 -3.96 -1.09 -20.39
CA THR A 133 -2.82 -1.05 -21.31
C THR A 133 -2.06 0.24 -21.04
N PRO A 134 -0.77 0.18 -20.66
CA PRO A 134 0.00 1.39 -20.46
C PRO A 134 -0.02 2.19 -21.77
N SER A 135 -0.39 3.47 -21.68
CA SER A 135 -0.30 4.39 -22.81
C SER A 135 1.16 4.48 -23.22
N VAL A 136 1.44 4.15 -24.49
CA VAL A 136 2.77 4.20 -25.13
C VAL A 136 3.31 5.63 -25.17
#